data_AF-A0A0A9WY23-F1
#
_entry.id   AF-A0A0A9WY23-F1
#
_cell.length_a   1.000
_cell.length_b   1.000
_cell.length_c   1.000
_cell.angle_alpha   90.00
_cell.angle_beta   90.00
_cell.angle_gamma   90.00
#
_symmetry.space_group_name_H-M   'P 1'
#
loop_
_entity.id
_entity.type
_entity.pdbx_description
1 polymer ?
#
loop_
_entity_poly.entity_id
_entity_poly.type
_entity_poly.pdbx_seq_one_letter_code
_entity_poly.pdbx_strand_id
1 'polypeptide(L)'
;EIPEKIPTNDNAIYFFESSFIGTTLQCKYRKGEAEFKSDDVSTISVLKDFLTKEATMKKIQLDISFVLNDETIYNTLTLLYPKLEKAMTIQKQARLLEALKDIEIGENESGLTFIPECLKVIENQHEIQKDLNQQWQNLERIQDTVITLFMDWYRFKNINARTKINNLKEALSQNCTFDYLIEFFDASSAGGSEL
;
A
#
# COMPACT_ATOMS: atom_id res chain seq x y z
N GLU A 1 2.89 -18.53 -11.44
CA GLU A 1 3.05 -18.59 -12.92
C GLU A 1 1.80 -19.20 -13.54
N ILE A 2 1.47 -18.84 -14.77
CA ILE A 2 0.34 -19.41 -15.53
C ILE A 2 0.94 -20.31 -16.63
N PRO A 3 0.46 -21.55 -16.80
CA PRO A 3 0.90 -22.40 -17.91
C PRO A 3 0.60 -21.76 -19.27
N GLU A 4 1.55 -21.80 -20.21
CA GLU A 4 1.34 -21.29 -21.58
C GLU A 4 0.26 -22.06 -22.35
N LYS A 5 0.03 -23.33 -21.99
CA LYS A 5 -1.02 -24.15 -22.58
C LYS A 5 -2.37 -23.78 -21.97
N ILE A 6 -3.29 -23.33 -22.82
CA ILE A 6 -4.68 -23.12 -22.45
C ILE A 6 -5.24 -24.45 -21.92
N PRO A 7 -5.82 -24.48 -20.71
CA PRO A 7 -6.46 -25.68 -20.18
C PRO A 7 -7.48 -26.23 -21.17
N THR A 8 -7.53 -27.55 -21.33
CA THR A 8 -8.45 -28.22 -22.27
C THR A 8 -9.92 -28.05 -21.90
N ASN A 9 -10.18 -27.59 -20.67
CA ASN A 9 -11.50 -27.37 -20.13
C ASN A 9 -11.95 -25.93 -20.43
N ASP A 10 -13.22 -25.75 -20.82
CA ASP A 10 -13.80 -24.44 -21.17
C ASP A 10 -13.86 -23.46 -19.98
N ASN A 11 -13.53 -23.92 -18.77
CA ASN A 11 -13.45 -23.14 -17.56
C ASN A 11 -12.09 -23.35 -16.89
N ALA A 12 -11.49 -22.28 -16.38
CA ALA A 12 -10.34 -22.39 -15.50
C ALA A 12 -10.35 -21.33 -14.40
N ILE A 13 -9.74 -21.69 -13.28
CA ILE A 13 -9.68 -20.89 -12.04
C ILE A 13 -8.23 -20.88 -11.58
N TYR A 14 -7.70 -19.68 -11.34
CA TYR A 14 -6.40 -19.47 -10.72
C TYR A 14 -6.52 -18.62 -9.46
N PHE A 15 -5.61 -18.87 -8.54
CA PHE A 15 -5.46 -18.10 -7.31
C PHE A 15 -4.04 -17.55 -7.26
N PHE A 16 -3.93 -16.27 -6.93
CA PHE A 16 -2.67 -15.56 -6.76
C PHE A 16 -2.66 -14.87 -5.40
N GLU A 17 -1.46 -14.70 -4.85
CA GLU A 17 -1.22 -13.95 -3.63
C GLU A 17 -0.16 -12.88 -3.91
N SER A 18 -0.41 -11.67 -3.42
CA SER A 18 0.53 -10.56 -3.47
C SER A 18 1.70 -10.85 -2.54
N SER A 19 2.91 -11.00 -3.10
CA SER A 19 4.13 -11.18 -2.31
C SER A 19 4.49 -9.97 -1.44
N PHE A 20 3.85 -8.82 -1.66
CA PHE A 20 4.12 -7.59 -0.91
C PHE A 20 3.16 -7.42 0.27
N ILE A 21 1.84 -7.50 0.02
CA ILE A 21 0.79 -7.19 1.01
C ILE A 21 0.19 -8.46 1.61
N GLY A 22 0.16 -9.56 0.86
CA GLY A 22 -0.57 -10.79 1.22
C GLY A 22 -2.03 -10.80 0.74
N THR A 23 -2.45 -9.81 -0.06
CA THR A 23 -3.76 -9.75 -0.71
C THR A 23 -3.91 -10.85 -1.75
N THR A 24 -5.14 -11.29 -2.01
CA THR A 24 -5.44 -12.41 -2.89
C THR A 24 -6.19 -11.98 -4.15
N LEU A 25 -5.97 -12.72 -5.23
CA LEU A 25 -6.68 -12.56 -6.50
C LEU A 25 -7.14 -13.92 -7.00
N GLN A 26 -8.44 -14.06 -7.19
CA GLN A 26 -9.06 -15.17 -7.89
C GLN A 26 -9.42 -14.74 -9.31
N CYS A 27 -8.95 -15.49 -10.29
CA CYS A 27 -9.28 -15.31 -11.69
C CYS A 27 -10.08 -16.52 -12.17
N LYS A 28 -11.33 -16.33 -12.57
CA LYS A 28 -12.16 -17.36 -13.20
C LYS A 28 -12.48 -16.93 -14.62
N TYR A 29 -12.20 -17.77 -15.60
CA TYR A 29 -12.48 -17.45 -16.99
C TYR A 29 -13.13 -18.62 -17.69
N ARG A 30 -14.01 -18.27 -18.62
CA ARG A 30 -14.60 -19.20 -19.58
C ARG A 30 -14.76 -18.53 -20.94
N LYS A 31 -15.19 -19.29 -21.93
CA LYS A 31 -15.41 -18.72 -23.26
C LYS A 31 -16.41 -17.54 -23.20
N GLY A 32 -15.94 -16.35 -23.55
CA GLY A 32 -16.75 -15.13 -23.64
C GLY A 32 -16.90 -14.33 -22.35
N GLU A 33 -16.38 -14.79 -21.21
CA GLU A 33 -16.43 -14.02 -19.96
C GLU A 33 -15.28 -14.34 -19.00
N ALA A 34 -14.99 -13.38 -18.12
CA ALA A 34 -14.06 -13.57 -17.02
C ALA A 34 -14.56 -12.84 -15.78
N GLU A 35 -14.37 -13.46 -14.61
CA GLU A 35 -14.66 -12.92 -13.29
C GLU A 35 -13.35 -12.82 -12.51
N PHE A 36 -13.08 -11.63 -11.98
CA PHE A 36 -11.92 -11.35 -11.14
C PHE A 36 -12.41 -10.92 -9.75
N LYS A 37 -11.92 -11.57 -8.70
CA LYS A 37 -12.22 -11.25 -7.31
C LYS A 37 -10.94 -11.01 -6.56
N SER A 38 -10.83 -9.87 -5.89
CA SER A 38 -9.68 -9.54 -5.06
C SER A 38 -10.14 -8.79 -3.82
N ASP A 39 -9.39 -8.96 -2.75
CA ASP A 39 -9.47 -8.17 -1.53
C ASP A 39 -8.70 -6.84 -1.64
N ASP A 40 -8.09 -6.53 -2.79
CA ASP A 40 -7.42 -5.28 -3.11
C ASP A 40 -8.01 -4.61 -4.36
N VAL A 41 -8.57 -3.42 -4.19
CA VAL A 41 -9.15 -2.64 -5.29
C VAL A 41 -8.09 -2.19 -6.30
N SER A 42 -6.85 -1.96 -5.89
CA SER A 42 -5.76 -1.58 -6.80
C SER A 42 -5.41 -2.70 -7.77
N THR A 43 -5.44 -3.96 -7.31
CA THR A 43 -5.28 -5.13 -8.18
C THR A 43 -6.35 -5.18 -9.28
N ILE A 44 -7.63 -4.94 -8.94
CA ILE A 44 -8.72 -4.86 -9.92
C ILE A 44 -8.55 -3.65 -10.86
N SER A 45 -8.06 -2.53 -10.32
CA SER A 45 -7.74 -1.30 -11.06
C SER A 45 -6.77 -1.56 -12.20
N VAL A 46 -5.65 -2.24 -11.89
CA VAL A 46 -4.61 -2.61 -12.86
C VAL A 46 -5.15 -3.57 -13.91
N LEU A 47 -5.92 -4.59 -13.50
CA LEU A 47 -6.51 -5.55 -14.42
C LEU A 47 -7.48 -4.88 -15.40
N LYS A 48 -8.35 -4.00 -14.91
CA LYS A 48 -9.30 -3.24 -15.74
C LYS A 48 -8.56 -2.43 -16.82
N ASP A 49 -7.53 -1.69 -16.42
CA ASP A 49 -6.77 -0.82 -17.33
C ASP A 49 -6.04 -1.66 -18.40
N PHE A 50 -5.40 -2.76 -17.97
CA PHE A 50 -4.71 -3.68 -18.88
C PHE A 50 -5.66 -4.36 -19.88
N LEU A 51 -6.76 -4.93 -19.40
CA LEU A 51 -7.74 -5.62 -20.24
C LEU A 51 -8.41 -4.67 -21.23
N THR A 52 -8.76 -3.46 -20.79
CA THR A 52 -9.36 -2.43 -21.65
C THR A 52 -8.41 -2.03 -22.77
N LYS A 53 -7.13 -1.83 -22.44
CA LYS A 53 -6.08 -1.52 -23.43
C LYS A 53 -5.93 -2.64 -24.45
N GLU A 54 -5.80 -3.89 -24.00
CA GLU A 54 -5.65 -5.06 -24.86
C GLU A 54 -6.88 -5.28 -25.78
N ALA A 55 -8.08 -5.14 -25.23
CA ALA A 55 -9.33 -5.25 -26.00
C ALA A 55 -9.41 -4.18 -27.09
N THR A 56 -9.03 -2.93 -26.76
CA THR A 56 -8.98 -1.82 -27.72
C THR A 56 -8.00 -2.12 -28.87
N MET A 57 -6.79 -2.57 -28.55
CA MET A 57 -5.78 -2.92 -29.55
C MET A 57 -6.24 -4.04 -30.50
N LYS A 58 -6.99 -5.01 -29.97
CA LYS A 58 -7.51 -6.16 -30.73
C LYS A 58 -8.90 -5.91 -31.34
N LYS A 59 -9.46 -4.71 -31.17
CA LYS A 59 -10.83 -4.35 -31.61
C LYS A 59 -11.90 -5.31 -31.08
N ILE A 60 -11.72 -5.79 -29.86
CA ILE A 60 -12.67 -6.65 -29.16
C ILE A 60 -13.62 -5.74 -28.37
N GLN A 61 -14.92 -5.90 -28.58
CA GLN A 61 -15.93 -5.24 -27.74
C GLN A 61 -15.95 -5.91 -26.37
N LEU A 62 -15.73 -5.11 -25.33
CA LEU A 62 -15.67 -5.57 -23.94
C LEU A 62 -16.73 -4.82 -23.13
N ASP A 63 -17.48 -5.55 -22.32
CA ASP A 63 -18.38 -4.99 -21.31
C ASP A 63 -17.81 -5.30 -19.92
N ILE A 64 -17.64 -4.28 -19.09
CA ILE A 64 -17.06 -4.41 -17.74
C ILE A 64 -18.08 -3.91 -16.72
N SER A 65 -18.45 -4.80 -15.81
CA SER A 65 -19.16 -4.47 -14.58
C SER A 65 -18.32 -4.83 -13.36
N PHE A 66 -18.56 -4.15 -12.23
CA PHE A 66 -17.86 -4.41 -10.97
C PHE A 66 -18.80 -4.17 -9.78
N VAL A 67 -18.48 -4.79 -8.67
CA VAL A 67 -19.14 -4.60 -7.37
C VAL A 67 -18.06 -4.26 -6.35
N LEU A 68 -18.27 -3.21 -5.57
CA LEU A 68 -17.38 -2.83 -4.48
C LEU A 68 -17.95 -3.30 -3.15
N ASN A 69 -17.08 -3.76 -2.25
CA ASN A 69 -17.41 -3.98 -0.85
C ASN A 69 -16.74 -2.88 -0.02
N ASP A 70 -17.51 -2.15 0.79
CA ASP A 70 -16.96 -1.08 1.65
C ASP A 70 -15.97 -1.61 2.69
N GLU A 71 -16.06 -2.89 3.09
CA GLU A 71 -15.10 -3.53 4.00
C GLU A 71 -13.71 -3.76 3.36
N THR A 72 -13.60 -3.70 2.03
CA THR A 72 -12.34 -3.94 1.30
C THR A 72 -11.22 -3.03 1.79
N ILE A 73 -11.53 -1.75 2.05
CA ILE A 73 -10.54 -0.77 2.50
C ILE A 73 -10.04 -1.10 3.91
N TYR A 74 -10.95 -1.37 4.83
CA TYR A 74 -10.59 -1.75 6.20
C TYR A 74 -9.69 -2.99 6.21
N ASN A 75 -10.07 -4.04 5.46
CA ASN A 75 -9.31 -5.29 5.39
C ASN A 75 -7.92 -5.07 4.77
N THR A 76 -7.83 -4.33 3.66
CA THR A 76 -6.54 -4.03 3.02
C THR A 76 -5.63 -3.22 3.93
N LEU A 77 -6.16 -2.19 4.60
CA LEU A 77 -5.41 -1.37 5.54
C LEU A 77 -4.94 -2.16 6.76
N THR A 78 -5.72 -3.13 7.23
CA THR A 78 -5.32 -4.03 8.32
C THR A 78 -4.04 -4.82 7.99
N LEU A 79 -3.83 -5.16 6.71
CA LEU A 79 -2.61 -5.82 6.24
C LEU A 79 -1.44 -4.84 6.01
N LEU A 80 -1.74 -3.64 5.51
CA LEU A 80 -0.74 -2.62 5.18
C LEU A 80 -0.20 -1.87 6.41
N TYR A 81 -1.05 -1.51 7.35
CA TYR A 81 -0.70 -0.62 8.45
C TYR A 81 0.41 -1.16 9.36
N PRO A 82 0.43 -2.45 9.78
CA PRO A 82 1.54 -2.97 10.59
C PRO A 82 2.90 -2.84 9.89
N LYS A 83 2.93 -2.96 8.55
CA LYS A 83 4.14 -2.76 7.75
C LYS A 83 4.54 -1.28 7.72
N LEU A 84 3.56 -0.40 7.55
CA LEU A 84 3.76 1.06 7.56
C LEU A 84 4.30 1.53 8.92
N GLU A 85 3.66 1.15 10.03
CA GLU A 85 4.05 1.52 11.40
C GLU A 85 5.47 1.06 11.74
N LYS A 86 5.80 -0.19 11.38
CA LYS A 86 7.15 -0.72 11.55
C LYS A 86 8.18 0.12 10.76
N ALA A 87 7.91 0.39 9.49
CA ALA A 87 8.80 1.18 8.63
C ALA A 87 8.98 2.63 9.14
N MET A 88 7.90 3.28 9.61
CA MET A 88 7.96 4.60 10.23
C MET A 88 8.81 4.60 11.50
N THR A 89 8.66 3.57 12.33
CA THR A 89 9.44 3.41 13.57
C THR A 89 10.93 3.27 13.29
N ILE A 90 11.30 2.40 12.35
CA ILE A 90 12.70 2.19 11.94
C ILE A 90 13.29 3.50 11.39
N GLN A 91 12.55 4.20 10.52
CA GLN A 91 13.00 5.47 9.95
C GLN A 91 13.23 6.55 11.02
N LYS A 92 12.35 6.61 12.04
CA LYS A 92 12.50 7.53 13.18
C LYS A 92 13.72 7.19 14.02
N GLN A 93 13.94 5.91 14.32
CA GLN A 93 15.12 5.44 15.05
C GLN A 93 16.41 5.72 14.28
N ALA A 94 16.41 5.55 12.96
CA ALA A 94 17.53 5.85 12.09
C ALA A 94 17.92 7.33 12.13
N ARG A 95 16.93 8.23 11.99
CA ARG A 95 17.15 9.68 12.08
C ARG A 95 17.68 10.09 13.46
N LEU A 96 17.15 9.48 14.52
CA LEU A 96 17.65 9.74 15.87
C LEU A 96 19.09 9.25 16.04
N LEU A 97 19.43 8.06 15.54
CA LEU A 97 20.78 7.52 15.58
C LEU A 97 21.79 8.43 14.86
N GLU A 98 21.42 8.96 13.69
CA GLU A 98 22.25 9.91 12.93
C GLU A 98 22.50 11.19 13.74
N ALA A 99 21.44 11.79 14.29
CA ALA A 99 21.57 12.98 15.15
C ALA A 99 22.43 12.73 16.41
N LEU A 100 22.32 11.55 17.02
CA LEU A 100 23.13 11.18 18.19
C LEU A 100 24.62 11.04 17.84
N LYS A 101 24.94 10.46 16.69
CA LYS A 101 26.34 10.36 16.20
C LYS A 101 26.95 11.73 15.94
N ASP A 102 26.18 12.66 15.37
CA ASP A 102 26.65 14.03 15.13
C ASP A 102 26.99 14.75 16.45
N ILE A 103 26.19 14.54 17.50
CA ILE A 103 26.45 15.09 18.84
C ILE A 103 27.73 14.48 19.45
N GLU A 104 27.90 13.16 19.36
CA GLU A 104 29.08 12.46 19.89
C GLU A 104 30.39 12.94 19.20
N ILE A 105 30.35 13.18 17.89
CA ILE A 105 31.50 13.69 17.13
C ILE A 105 31.83 15.15 17.48
N GLY A 106 30.81 15.96 17.79
CA GLY A 106 30.96 17.38 18.12
C GLY A 106 31.52 17.66 19.52
N GLU A 107 31.32 16.75 20.48
CA GLU A 107 31.66 16.95 21.90
C GLU A 107 32.66 15.92 22.47
N ASN A 108 33.80 15.72 21.80
CA ASN A 108 34.87 14.79 22.22
C ASN A 108 35.46 15.01 23.65
N GLU A 109 34.90 15.88 24.50
CA GLU A 109 35.45 16.22 25.83
C GLU A 109 34.44 16.33 26.99
N SER A 110 33.16 15.99 26.87
CA SER A 110 32.23 16.13 28.01
C SER A 110 31.23 14.99 28.15
N GLY A 111 31.11 14.45 29.37
CA GLY A 111 30.34 13.28 29.75
C GLY A 111 28.82 13.45 29.62
N LEU A 112 28.33 13.61 28.39
CA LEU A 112 26.92 13.57 28.05
C LEU A 112 26.34 12.21 28.44
N THR A 113 25.41 12.21 29.39
CA THR A 113 24.59 11.05 29.69
C THR A 113 23.30 11.18 28.90
N PHE A 114 23.17 10.38 27.85
CA PHE A 114 21.94 10.32 27.07
C PHE A 114 20.78 9.75 27.89
N ILE A 115 19.56 10.18 27.56
CA ILE A 115 18.35 9.56 28.13
C ILE A 115 18.23 8.08 27.70
N PRO A 116 17.54 7.24 28.48
CA PRO A 116 17.45 5.80 28.20
C PRO A 116 16.95 5.45 26.80
N GLU A 117 16.03 6.23 26.24
CA GLU A 117 15.51 6.05 24.88
C GLU A 117 16.60 6.18 23.81
N CYS A 118 17.52 7.13 23.97
CA CYS A 118 18.64 7.33 23.06
C CYS A 118 19.69 6.22 23.19
N LEU A 119 19.97 5.78 24.42
CA LEU A 119 20.88 4.66 24.67
C LEU A 119 20.39 3.37 24.00
N LYS A 120 19.08 3.07 24.11
CA LYS A 120 18.47 1.92 23.41
C LYS A 120 18.63 1.97 21.89
N VAL A 121 18.57 3.16 21.30
CA VAL A 121 18.75 3.33 19.84
C VAL A 121 20.21 3.12 19.43
N ILE A 122 21.16 3.57 20.26
CA ILE A 122 22.60 3.32 20.06
C ILE A 122 22.91 1.82 20.19
N GLU A 123 22.37 1.16 21.21
CA GLU A 123 22.51 -0.30 21.41
C GLU A 123 21.98 -1.10 20.21
N ASN A 124 20.84 -0.70 19.66
CA ASN A 124 20.18 -1.39 18.54
C ASN A 124 20.66 -0.93 17.15
N GLN A 125 21.74 -0.14 17.05
CA GLN A 125 22.18 0.48 15.80
C GLN A 125 22.41 -0.51 14.65
N HIS A 126 22.92 -1.71 14.95
CA HIS A 126 23.20 -2.73 13.94
C HIS A 126 21.92 -3.34 13.37
N GLU A 127 20.90 -3.52 14.20
CA GLU A 127 19.59 -4.02 13.77
C GLU A 127 18.85 -2.97 12.93
N ILE A 128 18.88 -1.71 13.36
CA ILE A 128 18.29 -0.58 12.62
C ILE A 128 18.92 -0.48 11.21
N GLN A 129 20.25 -0.53 11.11
CA GLN A 129 20.94 -0.49 9.81
C GLN A 129 20.63 -1.72 8.94
N LYS A 130 20.55 -2.91 9.55
CA LYS A 130 20.17 -4.13 8.84
C LYS A 130 18.76 -4.03 8.27
N ASP A 131 17.81 -3.49 9.03
CA ASP A 131 16.42 -3.35 8.62
C ASP A 131 16.24 -2.23 7.58
N LEU A 132 17.01 -1.13 7.65
CA LEU A 132 17.03 -0.10 6.60
C LEU A 132 17.55 -0.65 5.26
N ASN A 133 18.54 -1.53 5.31
CA ASN A 133 19.09 -2.16 4.10
C ASN A 133 18.11 -3.15 3.45
N GLN A 134 17.05 -3.56 4.16
CA GLN A 134 16.02 -4.45 3.65
C GLN A 134 15.00 -3.67 2.81
N GLN A 135 15.18 -3.70 1.48
CA GLN A 135 14.33 -3.05 0.47
C GLN A 135 12.82 -3.40 0.54
N TRP A 136 12.45 -4.53 1.14
CA TRP A 136 11.04 -4.96 1.23
C TRP A 136 10.22 -4.20 2.29
N GLN A 137 10.87 -3.45 3.18
CA GLN A 137 10.22 -2.53 4.15
C GLN A 137 10.39 -1.05 3.75
N ASN A 138 10.63 -0.75 2.47
CA ASN A 138 10.79 0.62 2.03
C ASN A 138 9.52 1.43 2.33
N LEU A 139 9.64 2.39 3.24
CA LEU A 139 8.56 3.26 3.68
C LEU A 139 7.91 3.99 2.51
N GLU A 140 8.70 4.52 1.58
CA GLU A 140 8.22 5.22 0.39
C GLU A 140 7.30 4.32 -0.44
N ARG A 141 7.71 3.07 -0.68
CA ARG A 141 6.90 2.08 -1.42
C ARG A 141 5.59 1.77 -0.71
N ILE A 142 5.60 1.64 0.63
CA ILE A 142 4.38 1.38 1.40
C ILE A 142 3.45 2.60 1.32
N GLN A 143 3.98 3.81 1.47
CA GLN A 143 3.20 5.06 1.33
C GLN A 143 2.59 5.19 -0.05
N ASP A 144 3.35 4.92 -1.12
CA ASP A 144 2.87 4.92 -2.49
C ASP A 144 1.75 3.90 -2.70
N THR A 145 1.85 2.74 -2.04
CA THR A 145 0.81 1.70 -2.09
C THR A 145 -0.48 2.19 -1.44
N VAL A 146 -0.41 2.85 -0.27
CA VAL A 146 -1.58 3.44 0.40
C VAL A 146 -2.20 4.55 -0.44
N ILE A 147 -1.37 5.41 -1.07
CA ILE A 147 -1.84 6.48 -1.96
C ILE A 147 -2.52 5.90 -3.20
N THR A 148 -1.96 4.83 -3.77
CA THR A 148 -2.53 4.14 -4.93
C THR A 148 -3.88 3.53 -4.58
N LEU A 149 -3.95 2.83 -3.44
CA LEU A 149 -5.18 2.26 -2.91
C LEU A 149 -6.27 3.32 -2.74
N PHE A 150 -5.92 4.47 -2.16
CA PHE A 150 -6.83 5.61 -2.02
C PHE A 150 -7.34 6.08 -3.39
N MET A 151 -6.42 6.36 -4.32
CA MET A 151 -6.81 6.85 -5.64
C MET A 151 -7.70 5.89 -6.42
N ASP A 152 -7.39 4.59 -6.36
CA ASP A 152 -8.17 3.56 -7.02
C ASP A 152 -9.56 3.43 -6.40
N TRP A 153 -9.68 3.43 -5.07
CA TRP A 153 -10.97 3.39 -4.37
C TRP A 153 -11.91 4.52 -4.83
N TYR A 154 -11.39 5.74 -4.84
CA TYR A 154 -12.13 6.92 -5.27
C TYR A 154 -12.46 6.90 -6.76
N ARG A 155 -11.55 6.39 -7.59
CA ARG A 155 -11.76 6.18 -9.02
C ARG A 155 -12.93 5.22 -9.29
N PHE A 156 -13.02 4.11 -8.57
CA PHE A 156 -14.14 3.17 -8.69
C PHE A 156 -15.46 3.73 -8.16
N LYS A 157 -15.42 4.62 -7.16
CA LYS A 157 -16.60 5.37 -6.70
C LYS A 157 -16.97 6.56 -7.59
N ASN A 158 -16.24 6.83 -8.67
CA ASN A 158 -16.40 8.00 -9.55
C ASN A 158 -16.29 9.35 -8.82
N ILE A 159 -15.50 9.41 -7.74
CA ILE A 159 -15.27 10.63 -6.95
C ILE A 159 -13.84 11.11 -7.21
N ASN A 160 -13.66 12.40 -7.49
CA ASN A 160 -12.33 12.98 -7.67
C ASN A 160 -11.67 13.32 -6.33
N ALA A 161 -10.72 12.50 -5.89
CA ALA A 161 -9.98 12.71 -4.66
C ALA A 161 -8.60 13.37 -4.84
N ARG A 162 -8.29 13.89 -6.03
CA ARG A 162 -6.95 14.42 -6.35
C ARG A 162 -6.50 15.55 -5.41
N THR A 163 -7.44 16.39 -4.99
CA THR A 163 -7.18 17.50 -4.06
C THR A 163 -6.79 17.02 -2.65
N LYS A 164 -7.15 15.80 -2.28
CA LYS A 164 -6.90 15.22 -0.95
C LYS A 164 -5.59 14.43 -0.89
N ILE A 165 -4.97 14.13 -2.03
CA ILE A 165 -3.70 13.37 -2.10
C ILE A 165 -2.61 14.07 -1.28
N ASN A 166 -2.50 15.39 -1.38
CA ASN A 166 -1.46 16.13 -0.67
C ASN A 166 -1.63 16.02 0.85
N ASN A 167 -2.87 16.09 1.34
CA ASN A 167 -3.18 15.90 2.75
C ASN A 167 -2.86 14.48 3.22
N LEU A 168 -3.13 13.47 2.38
CA LEU A 168 -2.76 12.08 2.68
C LEU A 168 -1.24 11.91 2.75
N LYS A 169 -0.51 12.48 1.78
CA LYS A 169 0.96 12.46 1.77
C LYS A 169 1.54 13.12 3.02
N GLU A 170 0.99 14.26 3.42
CA GLU A 170 1.40 14.95 4.63
C GLU A 170 1.14 14.08 5.87
N ALA A 171 -0.06 13.50 6.00
CA ALA A 171 -0.38 12.61 7.11
C ALA A 171 0.56 11.40 7.17
N LEU A 172 0.82 10.74 6.04
CA LEU A 172 1.74 9.60 5.94
C LEU A 172 3.20 9.95 6.26
N SER A 173 3.59 11.21 6.10
CA SER A 173 4.93 11.70 6.47
C SER A 173 5.10 11.95 7.98
N GLN A 174 3.99 12.02 8.70
CA GLN A 174 3.92 12.19 10.15
C GLN A 174 3.61 10.85 10.84
N ASN A 175 3.43 10.87 12.17
CA ASN A 175 3.00 9.68 12.93
C ASN A 175 1.52 9.37 12.64
N CYS A 176 1.24 8.84 11.45
CA CYS A 176 -0.10 8.44 11.01
C CYS A 176 -0.57 7.22 11.79
N THR A 177 -1.78 7.27 12.36
CA THR A 177 -2.39 6.14 13.06
C THR A 177 -3.34 5.36 12.14
N PHE A 178 -3.65 4.13 12.52
CA PHE A 178 -4.60 3.30 11.78
C PHE A 178 -5.99 3.96 11.71
N ASP A 179 -6.51 4.42 12.86
CA ASP A 179 -7.82 5.06 12.94
C ASP A 179 -7.90 6.31 12.07
N TYR A 180 -6.84 7.11 12.05
CA TYR A 180 -6.77 8.28 11.16
C TYR A 180 -6.85 7.88 9.69
N LEU A 181 -6.17 6.80 9.27
CA LEU A 181 -6.26 6.33 7.89
C LEU A 181 -7.67 5.87 7.53
N ILE A 182 -8.34 5.14 8.42
CA ILE A 182 -9.73 4.71 8.22
C ILE A 182 -10.64 5.93 8.08
N GLU A 183 -10.58 6.87 9.02
CA GLU A 183 -11.35 8.11 8.98
C GLU A 183 -11.06 8.92 7.71
N PHE A 184 -9.81 8.97 7.26
CA PHE A 184 -9.43 9.68 6.05
C PHE A 184 -10.07 9.06 4.78
N PHE A 185 -10.11 7.72 4.71
CA PHE A 185 -10.77 7.00 3.63
C PHE A 185 -12.30 7.12 3.71
N ASP A 186 -12.90 7.24 4.89
CA ASP A 186 -14.35 7.36 5.06
C ASP A 186 -14.86 8.78 4.86
N ALA A 187 -14.24 9.78 5.51
CA ALA A 187 -14.60 11.19 5.38
C ALA A 187 -14.47 11.69 3.93
N SER A 188 -13.64 11.02 3.15
CA SER A 188 -13.49 11.35 1.75
C SER A 188 -14.65 10.86 0.88
N SER A 189 -15.43 9.88 1.35
CA SER A 189 -16.54 9.25 0.62
C SER A 189 -17.86 10.01 0.81
N ALA A 190 -17.99 10.76 1.91
CA ALA A 190 -19.15 11.57 2.23
C ALA A 190 -19.30 12.85 1.37
N GLY A 191 -18.30 13.19 0.54
CA GLY A 191 -18.31 14.39 -0.29
C GLY A 191 -18.99 14.26 -1.67
N GLY A 192 -19.66 13.13 -1.94
CA GLY A 192 -20.22 12.81 -3.27
C GLY A 192 -21.74 12.91 -3.40
N SER A 193 -22.47 13.36 -2.36
CA SER A 193 -23.93 13.40 -2.35
C SER A 193 -24.54 14.79 -2.51
N GLU A 194 -23.82 15.72 -3.13
CA GLU A 194 -24.39 17.00 -3.60
C GLU A 194 -23.83 17.32 -4.99
N LEU A 195 -24.58 16.94 -6.03
CA LEU A 195 -24.91 17.69 -7.25
C LEU A 195 -25.57 16.78 -8.29
#